data_AF-U5VVF5-F1
#
_entry.id   AF-U5VVF5-F1
#
_cell.length_a   1.000
_cell.length_b   1.000
_cell.length_c   1.000
_cell.angle_alpha   90.00
_cell.angle_beta   90.00
_cell.angle_gamma   90.00
#
_symmetry.space_group_name_H-M   'P 1'
#
loop_
_entity.id
_entity.type
_entity.pdbx_description
1 polymer ?
#
loop_
_entity_poly.entity_id
_entity_poly.type
_entity_poly.pdbx_seq_one_letter_code
_entity_poly.pdbx_strand_id
1 'polypeptide(L)' 'MSHDCGECPRLRVEVMRLGRLNEFLRRQVGQLLGGVRSAITFIANEQEEPSMPVRQLPGALHLRLTYVAEQAEGKNV' A
#
# COMPACT_ATOMS: atom_id res chain seq x y z
N MET A 1 -48.00 4.75 10.53
CA MET A 1 -47.47 3.53 9.88
C MET A 1 -45.98 3.72 9.75
N SER A 2 -45.19 3.13 10.66
CA SER A 2 -43.74 3.07 10.53
C SER A 2 -43.45 2.24 9.29
N HIS A 3 -42.94 2.87 8.23
CA HIS A 3 -42.33 2.10 7.17
C HIS A 3 -41.14 1.39 7.80
N ASP A 4 -41.29 0.09 8.05
CA ASP A 4 -40.16 -0.78 8.30
C ASP A 4 -39.22 -0.61 7.09
N CYS A 5 -38.16 0.17 7.29
CA CYS A 5 -36.99 0.23 6.42
C CYS A 5 -36.26 -1.11 6.54
N GLY A 6 -36.93 -2.19 6.13
CA GLY A 6 -36.49 -3.58 6.32
C GLY A 6 -35.27 -3.97 5.51
N GLU A 7 -34.78 -3.10 4.62
CA GLU A 7 -33.44 -3.08 4.04
C GLU A 7 -33.54 -2.15 2.83
N CYS A 8 -33.06 -0.91 2.93
CA CYS A 8 -32.95 -0.05 1.76
C CYS A 8 -31.95 -0.70 0.78
N PRO A 9 -32.37 -1.27 -0.37
CA PRO A 9 -31.45 -2.03 -1.22
C PRO A 9 -30.31 -1.15 -1.75
N ARG A 10 -30.60 0.15 -1.95
CA ARG A 10 -29.60 1.16 -2.29
C ARG A 10 -28.54 1.34 -1.20
N LEU A 11 -28.95 1.37 0.07
CA LEU A 11 -28.03 1.48 1.21
C LEU A 11 -27.15 0.24 1.30
N ARG A 12 -27.72 -0.95 1.08
CA ARG A 12 -26.96 -2.21 1.07
C ARG A 12 -25.91 -2.26 -0.03
N VAL A 13 -26.27 -1.82 -1.24
CA VAL A 13 -25.32 -1.71 -2.37
C VAL A 13 -24.19 -0.73 -2.02
N GLU A 14 -24.52 0.41 -1.42
CA GLU A 14 -23.53 1.42 -1.06
C GLU A 14 -22.58 0.93 0.06
N VAL A 15 -23.11 0.24 1.08
CA VAL A 15 -22.29 -0.39 2.12
C VAL A 15 -21.35 -1.44 1.51
N MET A 16 -21.81 -2.27 0.57
CA MET A 16 -20.94 -3.23 -0.13
C MET A 16 -19.87 -2.55 -0.99
N ARG A 17 -20.21 -1.41 -1.62
CA ARG A 17 -19.25 -0.60 -2.40
C ARG A 17 -18.17 -0.02 -1.50
N LEU A 18 -18.57 0.59 -0.39
CA LEU A 18 -17.67 1.16 0.62
C LEU A 18 -16.80 0.08 1.28
N GLY A 19 -17.36 -1.10 1.55
CA GLY A 19 -16.61 -2.24 2.07
C GLY A 19 -15.48 -2.67 1.15
N ARG A 20 -15.77 -2.83 -0.16
CA ARG A 20 -14.75 -3.15 -1.17
C ARG A 20 -13.69 -2.05 -1.32
N LEU A 21 -14.11 -0.78 -1.27
CA LEU A 21 -13.17 0.34 -1.33
C LEU A 21 -12.25 0.36 -0.09
N ASN A 22 -12.79 0.11 1.10
CA ASN A 22 -11.99 0.04 2.33
C ASN A 22 -10.98 -1.11 2.27
N GLU A 23 -11.39 -2.29 1.80
CA GLU A 23 -10.47 -3.42 1.63
C GLU A 23 -9.37 -3.12 0.62
N PHE A 24 -9.71 -2.47 -0.50
CA PHE A 24 -8.72 -1.99 -1.47
C PHE A 24 -7.72 -1.03 -0.80
N LEU A 25 -8.20 0.01 -0.11
CA LEU A 25 -7.34 0.99 0.58
C LEU A 25 -6.45 0.34 1.64
N ARG A 26 -6.98 -0.62 2.42
CA ARG A 26 -6.20 -1.37 3.40
C ARG A 26 -5.07 -2.16 2.76
N ARG A 27 -5.32 -2.81 1.61
CA ARG A 27 -4.26 -3.50 0.86
C ARG A 27 -3.19 -2.53 0.36
N GLN A 28 -3.60 -1.37 -0.18
CA GLN A 28 -2.64 -0.37 -0.66
C GLN A 28 -1.78 0.20 0.46
N VAL A 29 -2.38 0.55 1.59
CA VAL A 29 -1.64 1.00 2.77
C VAL A 29 -0.70 -0.08 3.28
N GLY A 30 -1.16 -1.35 3.32
CA GLY A 30 -0.33 -2.48 3.72
C GLY A 30 0.91 -2.66 2.82
N GLN A 31 0.76 -2.51 1.51
CA GLN A 31 1.87 -2.57 0.55
C GLN A 31 2.86 -1.42 0.75
N LEU A 32 2.37 -0.18 0.88
CA LEU A 32 3.22 1.00 1.12
C LEU A 32 4.03 0.85 2.42
N LEU A 33 3.38 0.44 3.51
CA LEU A 33 4.06 0.19 4.79
C LEU A 33 5.10 -0.93 4.68
N GLY A 34 4.76 -2.02 3.98
CA GLY A 34 5.67 -3.11 3.70
C GLY A 34 6.90 -2.67 2.92
N GLY A 35 6.73 -1.85 1.89
CA GLY A 35 7.82 -1.31 1.09
C GLY A 35 8.73 -0.35 1.86
N VAL A 36 8.17 0.53 2.70
CA VAL A 36 8.97 1.38 3.59
C VAL A 36 9.79 0.53 4.56
N ARG A 37 9.18 -0.49 5.19
CA ARG A 37 9.89 -1.42 6.08
C ARG A 37 11.01 -2.16 5.35
N SER A 38 10.77 -2.61 4.12
CA SER A 38 11.78 -3.24 3.28
C SER A 38 12.93 -2.29 2.96
N ALA A 39 12.65 -1.01 2.69
CA ALA A 39 13.68 -0.01 2.43
C ALA A 39 14.55 0.26 3.67
N ILE A 40 13.94 0.36 4.86
CA ILE A 40 14.67 0.51 6.12
C ILE A 40 15.57 -0.70 6.38
N THR A 41 15.05 -1.91 6.19
CA THR A 41 15.82 -3.15 6.35
C THR A 41 17.00 -3.19 5.37
N PHE A 42 16.78 -2.77 4.13
CA PHE A 42 17.86 -2.65 3.14
C PHE A 42 18.94 -1.66 3.59
N ILE A 43 18.59 -0.50 4.16
CA ILE A 43 19.58 0.45 4.72
C ILE A 43 20.37 -0.20 5.85
N ALA A 44 19.70 -0.85 6.79
CA ALA A 44 20.35 -1.49 7.93
C ALA A 44 21.37 -2.55 7.45
N ASN A 45 20.96 -3.40 6.52
CA ASN A 45 21.85 -4.42 5.94
C ASN A 45 23.06 -3.78 5.23
N GLU A 46 22.86 -2.72 4.45
CA GLU A 46 23.96 -2.01 3.78
C GLU A 46 24.89 -1.24 4.75
N GLN A 47 24.43 -0.95 5.97
CA GLN A 47 25.28 -0.38 7.02
C GLN A 47 26.12 -1.44 7.72
N GLU A 48 25.57 -2.63 7.93
CA GLU A 48 26.26 -3.76 8.58
C GLU A 48 27.25 -4.45 7.64
N GLU A 49 26.82 -4.73 6.40
CA GLU A 49 27.61 -5.40 5.37
C GLU A 49 27.42 -4.67 4.02
N PRO A 50 28.25 -3.65 3.73
CA PRO A 50 28.10 -2.85 2.53
C PRO A 50 28.29 -3.69 1.26
N SER A 51 27.24 -3.82 0.45
CA SER A 51 27.29 -4.53 -0.83
C SER A 51 27.49 -3.58 -2.01
N MET A 52 27.27 -2.28 -1.80
CA MET A 52 27.44 -1.25 -2.82
C MET A 52 28.13 0.02 -2.31
N PRO A 53 28.70 0.85 -3.22
CA PRO A 53 29.22 2.16 -2.84
C PRO A 53 28.13 3.05 -2.25
N VAL A 54 28.42 3.73 -1.15
CA VAL A 54 27.47 4.61 -0.42
C VAL A 54 26.79 5.64 -1.34
N ARG A 55 27.48 6.15 -2.35
CA ARG A 55 26.92 7.11 -3.33
C ARG A 55 25.78 6.53 -4.17
N GLN A 56 25.70 5.21 -4.32
CA GLN A 56 24.65 4.52 -5.08
C GLN A 56 23.43 4.17 -4.22
N LEU A 57 23.58 4.16 -2.89
CA LEU A 57 22.52 3.79 -1.95
C LEU A 57 21.25 4.65 -2.09
N PRO A 58 21.33 5.99 -2.23
CA PRO A 58 20.13 6.82 -2.42
C PRO A 58 19.37 6.47 -3.71
N GLY A 59 20.07 6.16 -4.80
CA GLY A 59 19.46 5.76 -6.07
C GLY A 59 18.76 4.41 -5.96
N ALA A 60 19.42 3.42 -5.34
CA ALA A 60 18.83 2.10 -5.08
C ALA A 60 17.59 2.19 -4.18
N LEU A 61 17.62 3.04 -3.14
CA LEU A 61 16.47 3.32 -2.28
C LEU A 61 15.32 3.96 -3.04
N HIS A 62 15.62 4.98 -3.84
CA HIS A 62 14.62 5.67 -4.64
C HIS A 62 13.89 4.70 -5.57
N LEU A 63 14.63 3.86 -6.31
CA LEU A 63 14.02 2.87 -7.22
C LEU A 63 13.10 1.89 -6.48
N ARG A 64 13.52 1.39 -5.29
CA ARG A 64 12.70 0.49 -4.48
C ARG A 64 11.41 1.14 -3.99
N LEU A 65 11.49 2.37 -3.51
CA LEU A 65 10.32 3.11 -3.02
C LEU A 65 9.38 3.51 -4.16
N THR A 66 9.93 3.94 -5.29
CA THR A 66 9.15 4.24 -6.51
C THR A 66 8.42 3.00 -7.00
N TYR A 67 9.09 1.85 -7.07
CA TYR A 67 8.45 0.60 -7.47
C TYR A 67 7.26 0.23 -6.57
N VAL A 68 7.41 0.37 -5.25
CA VAL A 68 6.32 0.13 -4.28
C VAL A 68 5.17 1.12 -4.48
N ALA A 69 5.48 2.41 -4.70
CA ALA A 69 4.47 3.43 -4.97
C ALA A 69 3.70 3.13 -6.27
N GLU A 70 4.39 2.74 -7.33
CA GLU A 70 3.77 2.37 -8.61
C GLU A 70 2.90 1.12 -8.50
N GLN A 71 3.32 0.12 -7.72
CA GLN A 71 2.46 -1.02 -7.40
C GLN A 71 1.20 -0.58 -6.63
N ALA A 72 1.36 0.31 -5.66
CA ALA A 72 0.25 0.78 -4.85
C ALA A 72 -0.76 1.62 -5.65
N GLU A 73 -0.28 2.30 -6.69
CA GLU A 73 -1.09 3.04 -7.66
C GLU A 73 -1.70 2.13 -8.75
N GLY A 74 -1.34 0.85 -8.79
CA GLY A 74 -1.80 -0.10 -9.82
C GLY A 74 -1.16 0.08 -11.19
N LYS A 75 0.01 0.74 -11.27
CA LYS A 75 0.75 1.00 -12.52
C LYS A 75 1.68 -0.14 -12.93
N ASN A 76 2.14 -0.95 -11.97
CA ASN A 76 3.06 -2.09 -12.19
C ASN A 76 2.45 -3.43 -11.74
N VAL A 77 1.23 -3.74 -12.21
CA VAL A 77 0.57 -5.04 -12.03
C VAL A 77 0.72 -5.88 -13.29
#